data_AF-F1VVU0-F1
#
_entry.id   AF-F1VVU0-F1
#
_cell.length_a   1.000
_cell.length_b   1.000
_cell.length_c   1.000
_cell.angle_alpha   90.00
_cell.angle_beta   90.00
_cell.angle_gamma   90.00
#
_symmetry.space_group_name_H-M   'P 1'
#
loop_
_entity.id
_entity.type
_entity.pdbx_description
1 polymer ?
#
loop_
_entity_poly.entity_id
_entity_poly.type
_entity_poly.pdbx_seq_one_letter_code
_entity_poly.pdbx_strand_id
1 'polypeptide(L)'
;MAGSTLEVAPKKITLTFNEKVEATFSSIVLTNGEGKAVATSKAIVDEANHAIMRVDVPTLSTGAYSVTWVAVGGDGHRRKGDFKFTVK
;
A
#
# COMPACT_ATOMS: atom_id res chain seq x y z
N MET A 1 -0.62 -3.94 19.38
CA MET A 1 -0.20 -3.61 18.01
C MET A 1 -0.63 -4.75 17.10
N ALA A 2 -1.55 -4.51 16.17
CA ALA A 2 -2.09 -5.54 15.28
C ALA A 2 -1.14 -5.72 14.09
N GLY A 3 -0.02 -6.43 14.29
CA GLY A 3 0.79 -6.90 13.17
C GLY A 3 0.07 -8.08 12.51
N SER A 4 -0.43 -7.88 11.30
CA SER A 4 -1.02 -9.00 10.53
C SER A 4 0.10 -9.92 10.09
N THR A 5 -0.01 -11.21 10.40
CA THR A 5 0.92 -12.24 9.93
C THR A 5 0.31 -12.96 8.74
N LEU A 6 1.01 -13.00 7.62
CA LEU A 6 0.59 -13.67 6.40
C LEU A 6 1.46 -14.91 6.18
N GLU A 7 0.86 -16.07 5.94
CA GLU A 7 1.59 -17.30 5.58
C GLU A 7 2.14 -17.25 4.15
N VAL A 8 1.55 -16.41 3.30
CA VAL A 8 1.95 -16.25 1.90
C VAL A 8 2.06 -14.76 1.61
N ALA A 9 3.14 -14.38 0.94
CA ALA A 9 3.33 -13.01 0.47
C ALA A 9 2.12 -12.57 -0.37
N PRO A 10 1.48 -11.41 -0.05
CA PRO A 10 0.38 -10.92 -0.84
C PRO A 10 0.91 -10.52 -2.21
N LYS A 11 0.17 -10.86 -3.27
CA LYS A 11 0.51 -10.42 -4.64
C LYS A 11 0.06 -8.99 -4.91
N LYS A 12 -0.90 -8.48 -4.13
CA LYS A 12 -1.45 -7.13 -4.26
C LYS A 12 -1.79 -6.59 -2.88
N ILE A 13 -1.46 -5.32 -2.65
CA ILE A 13 -2.00 -4.55 -1.52
C ILE A 13 -3.15 -3.73 -2.05
N THR A 14 -4.29 -3.79 -1.36
CA THR A 14 -5.48 -2.98 -1.66
C THR A 14 -5.76 -2.07 -0.47
N LEU A 15 -5.85 -0.78 -0.73
CA LEU A 15 -6.24 0.24 0.25
C LEU A 15 -7.58 0.82 -0.19
N THR A 16 -8.56 0.76 0.70
CA THR A 16 -9.89 1.34 0.48
C THR A 16 -10.01 2.60 1.32
N PHE A 17 -10.39 3.68 0.67
CA PHE A 17 -10.63 4.99 1.26
C PHE A 17 -12.13 5.28 1.28
N ASN A 18 -12.53 6.28 2.06
CA ASN A 18 -13.91 6.75 2.10
C ASN A 18 -14.22 7.75 0.97
N GLU A 19 -13.18 8.30 0.34
CA GLU A 19 -13.29 9.34 -0.68
C GLU A 19 -12.48 8.95 -1.91
N LYS A 20 -12.84 9.52 -3.06
CA LYS A 20 -12.13 9.29 -4.32
C LYS A 20 -10.72 9.87 -4.22
N VAL A 21 -9.74 9.08 -4.65
CA VAL A 21 -8.34 9.46 -4.64
C VAL A 21 -7.81 9.67 -6.07
N GLU A 22 -6.83 10.53 -6.20
CA GLU A 22 -6.15 10.84 -7.45
C GLU A 22 -4.92 9.95 -7.58
N ALA A 23 -4.96 9.00 -8.52
CA ALA A 23 -3.87 8.04 -8.74
C ALA A 23 -2.52 8.72 -9.01
N THR A 24 -2.55 9.84 -9.74
CA THR A 24 -1.34 10.59 -10.13
C THR A 24 -0.59 11.16 -8.92
N PHE A 25 -1.30 11.52 -7.86
CA PHE A 25 -0.73 12.11 -6.65
C PHE A 25 -0.66 11.14 -5.47
N SER A 26 -1.18 9.93 -5.65
CA SER A 26 -1.23 8.90 -4.62
C SER A 26 -0.19 7.81 -4.86
N SER A 27 0.42 7.31 -3.79
CA SER A 27 1.52 6.34 -3.87
C SER A 27 1.49 5.35 -2.71
N ILE A 28 1.99 4.14 -2.97
CA ILE A 28 2.18 3.10 -1.96
C ILE A 28 3.63 2.65 -2.05
N VAL A 29 4.32 2.68 -0.93
CA VAL A 29 5.72 2.27 -0.78
C VAL A 29 5.77 1.13 0.21
N LEU A 30 6.26 -0.01 -0.25
CA LEU A 30 6.55 -1.17 0.59
C LEU A 30 8.04 -1.21 0.88
N THR A 31 8.41 -1.23 2.15
CA THR A 31 9.78 -1.45 2.63
C THR A 31 9.88 -2.77 3.39
N ASN A 32 11.05 -3.41 3.31
CA ASN A 32 11.36 -4.57 4.15
C ASN A 32 11.83 -4.13 5.55
N GLY A 33 12.09 -5.10 6.43
CA GLY A 33 12.60 -4.86 7.78
C GLY A 33 13.96 -4.15 7.84
N GLU A 34 14.70 -4.11 6.73
CA GLU A 34 15.97 -3.37 6.60
C GLU A 34 15.76 -1.92 6.13
N GLY A 35 14.50 -1.50 5.90
CA GLY A 35 14.16 -0.18 5.37
C GLY A 35 14.35 -0.05 3.86
N LYS A 36 14.68 -1.14 3.16
CA LYS A 36 14.86 -1.14 1.71
C LYS A 36 13.49 -1.20 1.02
N ALA A 37 13.27 -0.31 0.05
CA ALA A 37 12.05 -0.33 -0.73
C ALA A 37 12.00 -1.57 -1.63
N VAL A 38 10.95 -2.38 -1.46
CA VAL A 38 10.72 -3.64 -2.19
C VAL A 38 9.68 -3.43 -3.30
N ALA A 39 8.72 -2.54 -3.08
CA ALA A 39 7.80 -2.08 -4.12
C ALA A 39 7.60 -0.56 -4.00
N THR A 40 7.83 0.16 -5.08
CA THR A 40 7.66 1.63 -5.19
C THR A 40 6.74 2.01 -6.34
N SER A 41 5.93 1.05 -6.80
CA SER A 41 5.07 1.25 -7.96
C SER A 41 4.02 2.33 -7.68
N LYS A 42 3.68 3.12 -8.71
CA LYS A 42 2.53 4.04 -8.63
C LYS A 42 1.29 3.24 -8.26
N ALA A 43 0.48 3.79 -7.37
CA ALA A 43 -0.77 3.17 -7.01
C ALA A 43 -1.72 3.21 -8.21
N ILE A 44 -2.31 2.07 -8.52
CA ILE A 44 -3.37 1.93 -9.52
C ILE A 44 -4.69 2.17 -8.80
N VAL A 45 -5.40 3.21 -9.19
CA VAL A 45 -6.77 3.44 -8.70
C VAL A 45 -7.74 2.59 -9.51
N ASP A 46 -8.68 1.94 -8.82
CA ASP A 46 -9.71 1.13 -9.46
C ASP A 46 -10.66 2.00 -10.29
N GLU A 47 -10.92 1.62 -11.54
CA GLU A 47 -11.80 2.37 -12.46
C GLU A 47 -13.28 2.30 -12.05
N ALA A 48 -13.71 1.22 -11.40
CA ALA A 48 -15.08 1.08 -10.90
C ALA A 48 -15.25 1.81 -9.56
N ASN A 49 -14.20 1.91 -8.74
CA ASN A 49 -14.22 2.65 -7.50
C ASN A 49 -12.93 3.45 -7.25
N HIS A 50 -12.99 4.75 -7.54
CA HIS A 50 -11.84 5.64 -7.37
C HIS A 50 -11.40 5.83 -5.92
N ALA A 51 -12.12 5.29 -4.93
CA ALA A 51 -11.69 5.25 -3.55
C ALA A 51 -10.82 4.01 -3.23
N ILE A 52 -10.50 3.17 -4.22
CA ILE A 52 -9.67 1.98 -4.03
C ILE A 52 -8.34 2.15 -4.76
N MET A 53 -7.24 2.09 -4.01
CA MET A 53 -5.89 2.03 -4.55
C MET A 53 -5.34 0.62 -4.45
N ARG A 54 -4.63 0.19 -5.47
CA ARG A 54 -3.91 -1.09 -5.47
C ARG A 54 -2.48 -0.91 -5.91
N VAL A 55 -1.62 -1.75 -5.36
CA VAL A 55 -0.24 -1.88 -5.84
C VAL A 55 0.08 -3.35 -5.97
N ASP A 56 0.70 -3.71 -7.09
CA ASP A 56 1.24 -5.04 -7.28
C ASP A 56 2.50 -5.18 -6.42
N VAL A 57 2.54 -6.28 -5.69
CA VAL A 57 3.61 -6.61 -4.77
C VAL A 57 4.42 -7.75 -5.38
N PRO A 58 5.73 -7.57 -5.59
CA PRO A 58 6.57 -8.66 -6.06
C PRO A 58 6.65 -9.75 -4.99
N THR A 59 7.11 -10.94 -5.37
CA THR A 59 7.31 -12.03 -4.41
C THR A 59 8.17 -11.56 -3.24
N LEU A 60 7.59 -11.56 -2.05
CA LEU A 60 8.27 -11.21 -0.81
C LEU A 60 8.84 -12.47 -0.16
N SER A 61 10.02 -12.36 0.42
CA SER A 61 10.57 -13.37 1.32
C SER A 61 9.86 -13.33 2.68
N THR A 62 10.04 -14.38 3.48
CA THR A 62 9.69 -14.37 4.91
C THR A 62 10.39 -13.20 5.61
N GLY A 63 9.66 -12.42 6.39
CA GLY A 63 10.20 -11.26 7.09
C GLY A 63 9.17 -10.20 7.45
N ALA A 64 9.63 -9.16 8.14
CA ALA A 64 8.81 -7.99 8.46
C ALA A 64 8.81 -6.99 7.30
N TYR A 65 7.66 -6.38 7.07
CA TYR A 65 7.44 -5.38 6.03
C TYR A 65 6.66 -4.19 6.58
N SER A 66 6.97 -3.01 6.08
CA SER A 66 6.24 -1.77 6.37
C SER A 66 5.68 -1.20 5.08
N VAL A 67 4.40 -0.89 5.08
CA VAL A 67 3.71 -0.24 3.98
C VAL A 67 3.45 1.18 4.40
N THR A 68 4.00 2.13 3.66
CA THR A 68 3.70 3.54 3.79
C THR A 68 2.88 3.96 2.58
N TRP A 69 1.80 4.68 2.78
CA TRP A 69 0.94 5.13 1.70
C TRP A 69 0.61 6.61 1.83
N VAL A 70 0.39 7.23 0.68
CA VAL A 70 -0.11 8.59 0.55
C VAL A 70 -1.26 8.56 -0.44
N ALA A 71 -2.41 9.08 -0.03
CA ALA A 71 -3.60 9.20 -0.82
C ALA A 71 -3.99 10.67 -0.90
N VAL A 72 -4.23 11.18 -2.09
CA VAL A 72 -4.65 12.58 -2.30
C VAL A 72 -6.05 12.55 -2.86
N GLY A 73 -7.00 13.15 -2.14
CA GLY A 73 -8.39 13.30 -2.62
C GLY A 73 -8.49 14.30 -3.77
N GLY A 74 -9.58 14.20 -4.54
CA GLY A 74 -9.88 15.17 -5.61
C GLY A 74 -10.10 16.60 -5.11
N ASP A 75 -10.38 16.77 -3.82
CA ASP A 75 -10.46 18.05 -3.11
C ASP A 75 -9.09 18.63 -2.72
N GLY A 76 -8.00 17.89 -2.95
CA GLY A 76 -6.64 18.26 -2.60
C GLY A 76 -6.19 17.83 -1.20
N HIS A 77 -7.07 17.21 -0.39
CA HIS A 77 -6.67 16.72 0.93
C HIS A 77 -5.75 15.51 0.80
N ARG A 78 -4.58 15.60 1.43
CA ARG A 78 -3.60 14.51 1.45
C ARG A 78 -3.69 13.75 2.75
N ARG A 79 -3.96 12.45 2.65
CA ARG A 79 -3.92 11.50 3.76
C ARG A 79 -2.69 10.63 3.60
N LYS A 80 -2.04 10.32 4.70
CA LYS A 80 -0.90 9.41 4.75
C LYS A 80 -1.05 8.49 5.94
N GLY A 81 -0.48 7.31 5.82
CA GLY A 81 -0.42 6.37 6.93
C GLY A 81 0.59 5.29 6.65
N ASP A 82 0.83 4.49 7.67
CA ASP A 82 1.69 3.33 7.58
C ASP A 82 1.08 2.17 8.37
N PHE A 83 1.40 0.97 7.92
CA PHE A 83 1.10 -0.25 8.66
C PHE A 83 2.18 -1.30 8.41
N LYS A 84 2.29 -2.24 9.35
CA LYS A 84 3.31 -3.28 9.31
C LYS A 84 2.65 -4.64 9.25
N PHE A 85 3.23 -5.52 8.46
CA PHE A 85 2.84 -6.92 8.38
C PHE A 85 4.08 -7.81 8.34
N THR A 86 3.90 -9.07 8.68
CA THR A 86 4.98 -10.06 8.67
C THR A 86 4.58 -11.21 7.75
N VAL A 87 5.47 -11.60 6.85
CA VAL A 87 5.33 -12.81 6.04
C VAL A 87 6.07 -13.93 6.76
N LYS A 88 5.43 -15.08 6.95
CA LYS A 88 6.05 -16.32 7.47
C LYS A 88 6.61 -17.16 6.34
#